data_AF-A0A660YKT1-F1
#
_entry.id   AF-A0A660YKT1-F1
#
_cell.length_a   1.000
_cell.length_b   1.000
_cell.length_c   1.000
_cell.angle_alpha   90.00
_cell.angle_beta   90.00
_cell.angle_gamma   90.00
#
_symmetry.space_group_name_H-M   'P 1'
#
loop_
_entity.id
_entity.type
_entity.pdbx_description
1 polymer ?
#
loop_
_entity_poly.entity_id
_entity_poly.type
_entity_poly.pdbx_seq_one_letter_code
_entity_poly.pdbx_strand_id
1 'polypeptide(L)'
;MANRYWISGISSTWNNTANWSNSSGGSGGYSVPNINDLVIFDSNGNGNCILDTTVSIFGLTVLNYTGAIFQNNKEIQIDSSGAFFNSGNFTGSGADIRISGNLYLQGSCQFISTDSTLSCDGTFNYNPTIGFFNSNNGVVSLDATGCVLDTTGISLSTLQFNADKALVNQYVYVEDSVILKSGSARSISSSAKIHIRGDLTCESDYNWWNSFNDLQLWFDGSTYQNLEYNAGGVIPNLYIDKTAETPKYNREPYQVKCYGNSPVVIKNVFLIQDGTFNTNSLDIQVGI
;
A
#
# COMPACT_ATOMS: atom_id res chain seq x y z
N MET A 1 -5.33 28.44 -4.66
CA MET A 1 -4.21 27.52 -4.41
C MET A 1 -2.95 28.32 -4.14
N ALA A 2 -2.28 28.09 -3.02
CA ALA A 2 -1.01 28.73 -2.71
C ALA A 2 0.02 27.70 -2.24
N ASN A 3 1.30 28.01 -2.41
CA ASN A 3 2.37 27.21 -1.83
C ASN A 3 2.54 27.57 -0.36
N ARG A 4 2.81 26.56 0.47
CA ARG A 4 3.15 26.72 1.89
C ARG A 4 4.42 25.96 2.19
N TYR A 5 5.46 26.72 2.54
CA TYR A 5 6.77 26.19 2.86
C TYR A 5 6.90 26.03 4.36
N TRP A 6 7.29 24.84 4.80
CA TRP A 6 7.76 24.62 6.16
C TRP A 6 9.15 25.25 6.31
N ILE A 7 9.29 26.22 7.21
CA ILE A 7 10.52 27.00 7.39
C ILE A 7 11.13 26.86 8.79
N SER A 8 10.56 26.00 9.64
CA SER A 8 11.06 25.86 11.01
C SER A 8 12.47 25.26 10.99
N GLY A 9 13.43 25.91 11.66
CA GLY A 9 14.78 25.39 11.85
C GLY A 9 14.91 24.44 13.05
N ILE A 10 13.86 24.32 13.86
CA ILE A 10 13.81 23.48 15.06
C ILE A 10 12.53 22.63 15.04
N SER A 11 12.50 21.57 15.86
CA SER A 11 11.28 20.78 16.02
C SER A 11 10.11 21.66 16.46
N SER A 12 8.99 21.60 15.76
CA SER A 12 7.83 22.43 16.03
C SER A 12 6.54 21.79 15.49
N THR A 13 5.40 22.41 15.75
CA THR A 13 4.10 21.83 15.39
C THR A 13 3.51 22.39 14.09
N TRP A 14 2.70 21.58 13.42
CA TRP A 14 2.01 21.94 12.18
C TRP A 14 1.13 23.18 12.34
N ASN A 15 0.36 23.30 13.42
CA ASN A 15 -0.62 24.38 13.58
C ASN A 15 -0.02 25.73 14.04
N ASN A 16 1.31 25.87 14.04
CA ASN A 16 1.98 27.14 14.37
C ASN A 16 2.29 27.95 13.10
N THR A 17 1.60 29.08 12.92
CA THR A 17 1.76 29.97 11.75
C THR A 17 3.18 30.51 11.57
N ALA A 18 3.98 30.62 12.64
CA ALA A 18 5.38 31.04 12.54
C ALA A 18 6.26 30.03 11.78
N ASN A 19 5.81 28.78 11.60
CA ASN A 19 6.53 27.76 10.83
C ASN A 19 6.20 27.77 9.33
N TRP A 20 5.26 28.61 8.88
CA TRP A 20 4.77 28.62 7.50
C TRP A 20 5.11 29.92 6.77
N SER A 21 5.58 29.76 5.53
CA SER A 21 5.89 30.85 4.60
C SER A 21 5.20 30.65 3.25
N ASN A 22 4.97 31.74 2.50
CA ASN A 22 4.55 31.68 1.09
C ASN A 22 5.73 31.54 0.11
N SER A 23 6.97 31.54 0.61
CA SER A 23 8.20 31.34 -0.16
C SER A 23 9.22 30.52 0.64
N SER A 24 10.03 29.74 -0.07
CA SER A 24 11.13 28.95 0.50
C SER A 24 12.10 29.84 1.29
N GLY A 25 12.30 29.53 2.58
CA GLY A 25 13.18 30.30 3.49
C GLY A 25 12.72 31.72 3.80
N GLY A 26 11.48 32.08 3.42
CA GLY A 26 10.88 33.38 3.70
C GLY A 26 10.53 33.57 5.18
N SER A 27 9.91 34.71 5.49
CA SER A 27 9.44 35.01 6.85
C SER A 27 8.26 34.11 7.25
N GLY A 28 8.26 33.63 8.50
CA GLY A 28 7.11 32.96 9.09
C GLY A 28 5.93 33.88 9.37
N GLY A 29 4.79 33.28 9.73
CA GLY A 29 3.57 33.98 10.12
C GLY A 29 2.42 33.85 9.12
N TYR A 30 2.59 33.04 8.07
CA TYR A 30 1.52 32.77 7.11
C TYR A 30 0.52 31.75 7.65
N SER A 31 -0.64 31.67 7.00
CA SER A 31 -1.69 30.73 7.40
C SER A 31 -1.18 29.29 7.40
N VAL A 32 -1.64 28.50 8.37
CA VAL A 32 -1.51 27.04 8.35
C VAL A 32 -2.14 26.50 7.05
N PRO A 33 -1.52 25.53 6.35
CA PRO A 33 -2.03 25.01 5.09
C PRO A 33 -3.41 24.36 5.26
N ASN A 34 -4.25 24.49 4.25
CA ASN A 34 -5.55 23.80 4.14
C ASN A 34 -5.66 23.03 2.81
N ILE A 35 -6.84 22.47 2.55
CA ILE A 35 -7.15 21.61 1.40
C ILE A 35 -6.84 22.25 0.03
N ASN A 36 -6.71 23.58 -0.05
CA ASN A 36 -6.38 24.27 -1.29
C ASN A 36 -4.89 24.58 -1.46
N ASP A 37 -4.04 24.21 -0.50
CA ASP A 37 -2.62 24.59 -0.48
C ASP A 37 -1.71 23.41 -0.81
N LEU A 38 -0.66 23.68 -1.59
CA LEU A 38 0.45 22.76 -1.83
C LEU A 38 1.49 22.96 -0.72
N VAL A 39 1.73 21.92 0.07
CA VAL A 39 2.72 21.94 1.16
C VAL A 39 4.07 21.47 0.64
N ILE A 40 5.11 22.22 1.00
CA ILE A 40 6.47 21.99 0.53
C ILE A 40 7.39 21.96 1.76
N PHE A 41 8.08 20.84 1.93
CA PHE A 41 9.23 20.70 2.82
C PHE A 41 10.48 20.73 1.96
N ASP A 42 11.35 21.71 2.21
CA ASP A 42 12.61 21.84 1.48
C ASP A 42 13.81 22.07 2.40
N SER A 43 14.97 22.36 1.81
CA SER A 43 16.22 22.57 2.54
C SER A 43 16.23 23.80 3.45
N ASN A 44 15.26 24.71 3.35
CA ASN A 44 15.20 25.97 4.09
C ASN A 44 14.32 25.92 5.35
N GLY A 45 13.93 24.72 5.77
CA GLY A 45 13.29 24.46 7.06
C GLY A 45 13.48 23.00 7.44
N ASN A 46 14.56 22.68 8.16
CA ASN A 46 14.94 21.29 8.49
C ASN A 46 14.51 20.83 9.88
N GLY A 47 13.83 21.67 10.64
CA GLY A 47 13.23 21.29 11.91
C GLY A 47 12.13 20.25 11.71
N ASN A 48 12.00 19.31 12.65
CA ASN A 48 10.95 18.31 12.61
C ASN A 48 9.57 18.95 12.66
N CYS A 49 8.63 18.42 11.88
CA CYS A 49 7.24 18.81 11.89
C CYS A 49 6.42 17.77 12.64
N ILE A 50 5.75 18.18 13.72
CA ILE A 50 4.87 17.33 14.51
C ILE A 50 3.44 17.73 14.21
N LEU A 51 2.62 16.80 13.71
CA LEU A 51 1.21 17.09 13.49
C LEU A 51 0.48 17.15 14.84
N ASP A 52 -0.10 18.30 15.17
CA ASP A 52 -0.90 18.53 16.38
C ASP A 52 -2.40 18.62 16.08
N THR A 53 -2.76 18.61 14.79
CA THR A 53 -4.13 18.63 14.27
C THR A 53 -4.25 17.71 13.06
N THR A 54 -5.47 17.28 12.73
CA THR A 54 -5.78 16.64 11.43
C THR A 54 -5.33 17.55 10.29
N VAL A 55 -4.73 16.95 9.26
CA VAL A 55 -4.20 17.64 8.09
C VAL A 55 -5.07 17.32 6.88
N SER A 56 -5.50 18.35 6.17
CA SER A 56 -6.20 18.24 4.89
C SER A 56 -5.58 19.26 3.95
N ILE A 57 -4.92 18.80 2.88
CA ILE A 57 -4.09 19.62 1.97
C ILE A 57 -4.27 19.19 0.52
N PHE A 58 -3.96 20.09 -0.42
CA PHE A 58 -4.08 19.76 -1.85
C PHE A 58 -3.01 18.76 -2.30
N GLY A 59 -1.78 18.95 -1.82
CA GLY A 59 -0.61 18.14 -2.18
C GLY A 59 0.54 18.31 -1.19
N LEU A 60 1.48 17.37 -1.23
CA LEU A 60 2.68 17.37 -0.40
C LEU A 60 3.93 17.10 -1.24
N THR A 61 4.93 17.96 -1.12
CA THR A 61 6.24 17.80 -1.77
C THR A 61 7.36 17.86 -0.73
N VAL A 62 8.24 16.86 -0.73
CA VAL A 62 9.39 16.79 0.19
C VAL A 62 10.70 16.66 -0.61
N LEU A 63 11.47 17.76 -0.65
CA LEU A 63 12.63 17.94 -1.53
C LEU A 63 13.85 18.51 -0.78
N ASN A 64 14.88 17.71 -0.57
CA ASN A 64 16.09 18.07 0.19
C ASN A 64 15.81 18.47 1.65
N TYR A 65 14.66 18.08 2.19
CA TYR A 65 14.34 18.21 3.62
C TYR A 65 15.06 17.10 4.39
N THR A 66 15.72 17.44 5.49
CA THR A 66 16.47 16.46 6.31
C THR A 66 15.79 16.12 7.63
N GLY A 67 14.75 16.86 8.01
CA GLY A 67 13.97 16.59 9.21
C GLY A 67 12.99 15.43 9.03
N ALA A 68 12.15 15.27 10.05
CA ALA A 68 11.07 14.29 10.08
C ALA A 68 9.69 14.92 10.18
N ILE A 69 8.73 14.37 9.44
CA ILE A 69 7.29 14.62 9.59
C ILE A 69 6.72 13.49 10.45
N PHE A 70 6.20 13.85 11.63
CA PHE A 70 5.59 12.91 12.58
C PHE A 70 4.07 13.03 12.53
N GLN A 71 3.41 11.95 12.11
CA GLN A 71 1.95 11.92 11.99
C GLN A 71 1.25 12.13 13.34
N ASN A 72 1.82 11.62 14.45
CA ASN A 72 1.36 11.86 15.82
C ASN A 72 -0.15 11.60 16.02
N ASN A 73 -0.61 10.48 15.47
CA ASN A 73 -1.98 9.99 15.48
C ASN A 73 -3.01 10.99 14.92
N LYS A 74 -2.60 11.77 13.91
CA LYS A 74 -3.48 12.68 13.17
C LYS A 74 -3.78 12.11 11.80
N GLU A 75 -5.05 12.16 11.43
CA GLU A 75 -5.48 11.81 10.08
C GLU A 75 -4.84 12.78 9.08
N ILE A 76 -4.42 12.25 7.94
CA ILE A 76 -3.85 13.02 6.85
C ILE A 76 -4.68 12.75 5.60
N GLN A 77 -5.27 13.80 5.05
CA GLN A 77 -5.92 13.79 3.74
C GLN A 77 -5.10 14.65 2.77
N ILE A 78 -4.67 14.05 1.67
CA ILE A 78 -4.01 14.72 0.56
C ILE A 78 -4.90 14.54 -0.67
N ASP A 79 -5.24 15.64 -1.33
CA ASP A 79 -6.15 15.64 -2.48
C ASP A 79 -5.42 15.20 -3.78
N SER A 80 -6.01 15.51 -4.92
CA SER A 80 -5.60 15.04 -6.25
C SER A 80 -4.17 15.39 -6.67
N SER A 81 -3.49 16.36 -6.02
CA SER A 81 -2.07 16.63 -6.33
C SER A 81 -1.14 15.53 -5.80
N GLY A 82 -1.62 14.72 -4.85
CA GLY A 82 -0.85 13.62 -4.29
C GLY A 82 0.34 14.05 -3.45
N ALA A 83 1.20 13.08 -3.15
CA ALA A 83 2.39 13.23 -2.33
C ALA A 83 3.64 12.76 -3.07
N PHE A 84 4.69 13.57 -3.00
CA PHE A 84 5.99 13.29 -3.59
C PHE A 84 7.11 13.43 -2.57
N PHE A 85 7.83 12.34 -2.33
CA PHE A 85 9.00 12.29 -1.46
C PHE A 85 10.24 11.94 -2.27
N ASN A 86 11.19 12.88 -2.30
CA ASN A 86 12.54 12.65 -2.82
C ASN A 86 13.61 12.62 -1.71
N SER A 87 13.19 12.88 -0.47
CA SER A 87 14.06 13.03 0.70
C SER A 87 13.20 13.04 1.97
N GLY A 88 13.84 13.27 3.12
CA GLY A 88 13.16 13.46 4.39
C GLY A 88 12.66 12.16 5.00
N ASN A 89 12.28 12.26 6.26
CA ASN A 89 11.72 11.15 7.02
C ASN A 89 10.22 11.40 7.23
N PHE A 90 9.42 10.37 7.02
CA PHE A 90 8.03 10.33 7.45
C PHE A 90 7.85 9.20 8.45
N THR A 91 7.20 9.49 9.58
CA THR A 91 6.91 8.51 10.63
C THR A 91 5.43 8.53 10.94
N GLY A 92 4.74 7.49 10.48
CA GLY A 92 3.33 7.23 10.74
C GLY A 92 3.06 6.70 12.15
N SER A 93 1.77 6.52 12.42
CA SER A 93 1.14 6.17 13.70
C SER A 93 -0.33 5.77 13.48
N GLY A 94 -1.13 5.60 14.53
CA GLY A 94 -2.46 4.97 14.52
C GLY A 94 -3.62 5.61 13.76
N ALA A 95 -3.39 6.60 12.90
CA ALA A 95 -4.46 7.29 12.16
C ALA A 95 -4.32 7.09 10.64
N ASP A 96 -5.42 7.16 9.92
CA ASP A 96 -5.41 6.93 8.48
C ASP A 96 -4.65 8.02 7.69
N ILE A 97 -4.09 7.59 6.56
CA ILE A 97 -3.49 8.45 5.55
C ILE A 97 -4.22 8.17 4.24
N ARG A 98 -4.95 9.17 3.74
CA ARG A 98 -5.67 9.10 2.46
C ARG A 98 -5.03 10.03 1.44
N ILE A 99 -4.63 9.48 0.30
CA ILE A 99 -4.04 10.23 -0.82
C ILE A 99 -4.94 10.02 -2.04
N SER A 100 -5.66 11.07 -2.43
CA SER A 100 -6.58 11.03 -3.58
C SER A 100 -5.85 11.17 -4.93
N GLY A 101 -4.55 11.48 -4.89
CA GLY A 101 -3.65 11.51 -6.03
C GLY A 101 -2.60 10.39 -5.99
N ASN A 102 -1.44 10.64 -6.59
CA ASN A 102 -0.32 9.69 -6.61
C ASN A 102 0.48 9.76 -5.30
N LEU A 103 1.09 8.64 -4.90
CA LEU A 103 2.14 8.58 -3.88
C LEU A 103 3.44 8.15 -4.56
N TYR A 104 4.43 9.04 -4.55
CA TYR A 104 5.73 8.82 -5.17
C TYR A 104 6.86 8.88 -4.14
N LEU A 105 7.52 7.74 -3.96
CA LEU A 105 8.70 7.59 -3.10
C LEU A 105 9.93 7.33 -4.00
N GLN A 106 10.52 8.42 -4.50
CA GLN A 106 11.48 8.39 -5.63
C GLN A 106 12.93 8.70 -5.25
N GLY A 107 13.20 9.18 -4.03
CA GLY A 107 14.55 9.52 -3.59
C GLY A 107 14.90 8.84 -2.27
N SER A 108 15.95 9.34 -1.61
CA SER A 108 16.47 8.79 -0.33
C SER A 108 15.59 9.07 0.88
N CYS A 109 14.27 9.07 0.69
CA CYS A 109 13.29 9.20 1.75
C CYS A 109 13.23 7.95 2.63
N GLN A 110 12.93 8.15 3.91
CA GLN A 110 12.58 7.09 4.86
C GLN A 110 11.09 7.23 5.17
N PHE A 111 10.27 6.32 4.65
CA PHE A 111 8.83 6.37 4.82
C PHE A 111 8.34 5.20 5.67
N ILE A 112 8.09 5.45 6.95
CA ILE A 112 7.36 4.51 7.81
C ILE A 112 5.90 4.93 7.77
N SER A 113 5.05 4.08 7.19
CA SER A 113 3.62 4.31 7.03
C SER A 113 2.88 4.35 8.38
N THR A 114 1.59 4.66 8.33
CA THR A 114 0.65 4.40 9.44
C THR A 114 0.51 2.90 9.71
N ASP A 115 0.28 2.53 10.98
CA ASP A 115 -0.17 1.19 11.40
C ASP A 115 -1.71 1.00 11.30
N SER A 116 -2.42 2.00 10.77
CA SER A 116 -3.82 1.93 10.33
C SER A 116 -3.86 1.72 8.80
N THR A 117 -4.57 2.56 8.03
CA THR A 117 -4.69 2.43 6.57
C THR A 117 -3.99 3.57 5.83
N LEU A 118 -3.08 3.20 4.92
CA LEU A 118 -2.60 4.06 3.84
C LEU A 118 -3.38 3.75 2.57
N SER A 119 -4.14 4.71 2.05
CA SER A 119 -4.87 4.58 0.78
C SER A 119 -4.34 5.54 -0.28
N CYS A 120 -4.25 5.06 -1.52
CA CYS A 120 -3.84 5.83 -2.68
C CYS A 120 -4.83 5.61 -3.82
N ASP A 121 -5.49 6.67 -4.27
CA ASP A 121 -6.46 6.61 -5.35
C ASP A 121 -5.77 6.67 -6.73
N GLY A 122 -4.53 7.18 -6.79
CA GLY A 122 -3.69 7.22 -7.99
C GLY A 122 -2.67 6.09 -8.06
N THR A 123 -1.45 6.42 -8.48
CA THR A 123 -0.31 5.51 -8.51
C THR A 123 0.46 5.56 -7.20
N PHE A 124 0.61 4.42 -6.52
CA PHE A 124 1.68 4.21 -5.54
C PHE A 124 2.92 3.69 -6.27
N ASN A 125 3.95 4.52 -6.37
CA ASN A 125 5.26 4.12 -6.89
C ASN A 125 6.37 4.31 -5.85
N TYR A 126 7.23 3.30 -5.76
CA TYR A 126 8.35 3.20 -4.85
C TYR A 126 9.58 2.70 -5.60
N ASN A 127 10.70 3.40 -5.44
CA ASN A 127 12.00 2.96 -5.93
C ASN A 127 12.82 2.29 -4.80
N PRO A 128 12.94 0.95 -4.79
CA PRO A 128 13.65 0.21 -3.74
C PRO A 128 15.15 0.43 -3.71
N THR A 129 15.73 1.00 -4.76
CA THR A 129 17.20 1.17 -4.84
C THR A 129 17.72 2.33 -4.02
N ILE A 130 16.85 3.29 -3.70
CA ILE A 130 17.24 4.56 -3.09
C ILE A 130 16.35 4.97 -1.92
N GLY A 131 15.06 4.59 -1.91
CA GLY A 131 14.15 4.89 -0.81
C GLY A 131 13.97 3.71 0.15
N PHE A 132 13.45 4.00 1.35
CA PHE A 132 12.98 3.00 2.29
C PHE A 132 11.48 3.16 2.52
N PHE A 133 10.75 2.06 2.45
CA PHE A 133 9.34 1.98 2.85
C PHE A 133 9.14 0.89 3.88
N ASN A 134 8.39 1.20 4.93
CA ASN A 134 7.89 0.23 5.91
C ASN A 134 6.38 0.45 6.07
N SER A 135 5.59 -0.61 5.88
CA SER A 135 4.13 -0.58 6.03
C SER A 135 3.68 -0.38 7.48
N ASN A 136 4.57 -0.51 8.46
CA ASN A 136 4.32 -0.32 9.88
C ASN A 136 3.21 -1.24 10.43
N ASN A 137 3.10 -2.46 9.93
CA ASN A 137 2.00 -3.40 10.22
C ASN A 137 0.60 -2.89 9.81
N GLY A 138 0.53 -1.79 9.05
CA GLY A 138 -0.70 -1.23 8.55
C GLY A 138 -1.13 -1.84 7.21
N VAL A 139 -2.30 -1.41 6.77
CA VAL A 139 -2.91 -1.78 5.50
C VAL A 139 -2.51 -0.79 4.42
N VAL A 140 -1.98 -1.27 3.31
CA VAL A 140 -1.95 -0.50 2.05
C VAL A 140 -3.20 -0.86 1.26
N SER A 141 -4.11 0.09 1.07
CA SER A 141 -5.39 -0.10 0.38
C SER A 141 -5.44 0.58 -0.97
N LEU A 142 -5.91 -0.15 -1.97
CA LEU A 142 -6.22 0.32 -3.31
C LEU A 142 -7.73 0.58 -3.40
N ASP A 143 -8.12 1.85 -3.22
CA ASP A 143 -9.51 2.26 -2.93
C ASP A 143 -10.20 3.06 -4.06
N ALA A 144 -9.52 3.33 -5.18
CA ALA A 144 -10.14 4.00 -6.32
C ALA A 144 -10.00 3.24 -7.63
N THR A 145 -10.96 3.50 -8.52
CA THR A 145 -11.01 2.84 -9.82
C THR A 145 -9.79 3.18 -10.65
N GLY A 146 -9.03 2.16 -11.08
CA GLY A 146 -7.85 2.36 -11.91
C GLY A 146 -6.59 2.82 -11.16
N CYS A 147 -6.58 2.78 -9.83
CA CYS A 147 -5.36 2.98 -9.05
C CYS A 147 -4.26 1.98 -9.44
N VAL A 148 -3.00 2.36 -9.21
CA VAL A 148 -1.84 1.58 -9.69
C VAL A 148 -0.87 1.32 -8.56
N LEU A 149 -0.58 0.05 -8.30
CA LEU A 149 0.57 -0.38 -7.51
C LEU A 149 1.76 -0.62 -8.44
N ASP A 150 2.67 0.35 -8.49
CA ASP A 150 3.86 0.35 -9.33
C ASP A 150 5.14 0.36 -8.48
N THR A 151 5.31 -0.73 -7.74
CA THR A 151 6.39 -0.90 -6.78
C THR A 151 7.12 -2.19 -7.11
N THR A 152 8.45 -2.15 -7.23
CA THR A 152 9.24 -3.37 -7.47
C THR A 152 9.78 -3.91 -6.17
N GLY A 153 9.40 -5.13 -5.79
CA GLY A 153 9.96 -5.86 -4.66
C GLY A 153 9.74 -5.23 -3.29
N ILE A 154 8.74 -4.34 -3.15
CA ILE A 154 8.34 -3.81 -1.84
C ILE A 154 7.76 -4.94 -0.98
N SER A 155 8.04 -4.91 0.33
CA SER A 155 7.36 -5.76 1.32
C SER A 155 6.29 -4.94 2.06
N LEU A 156 5.06 -5.43 2.01
CA LEU A 156 3.90 -4.88 2.69
C LEU A 156 3.47 -5.85 3.80
N SER A 157 2.93 -5.33 4.90
CA SER A 157 2.26 -6.16 5.92
C SER A 157 0.95 -6.68 5.33
N THR A 158 -0.02 -5.77 5.14
CA THR A 158 -1.31 -6.11 4.53
C THR A 158 -1.54 -5.32 3.25
N LEU A 159 -2.00 -5.99 2.20
CA LEU A 159 -2.42 -5.38 0.93
C LEU A 159 -3.91 -5.64 0.69
N GLN A 160 -4.70 -4.57 0.56
CA GLN A 160 -6.13 -4.66 0.33
C GLN A 160 -6.51 -4.12 -1.06
N PHE A 161 -7.32 -4.90 -1.79
CA PHE A 161 -7.99 -4.46 -3.01
C PHE A 161 -9.45 -4.18 -2.70
N ASN A 162 -9.88 -2.92 -2.83
CA ASN A 162 -11.21 -2.47 -2.43
C ASN A 162 -11.82 -1.51 -3.47
N ALA A 163 -11.41 -1.66 -4.73
CA ALA A 163 -11.88 -0.85 -5.84
C ALA A 163 -11.82 -1.62 -7.16
N ASP A 164 -12.55 -1.11 -8.15
CA ASP A 164 -12.58 -1.68 -9.48
C ASP A 164 -11.30 -1.38 -10.27
N LYS A 165 -10.82 -2.36 -11.04
CA LYS A 165 -9.74 -2.17 -12.01
C LYS A 165 -8.42 -1.67 -11.41
N ALA A 166 -8.09 -2.07 -10.19
CA ALA A 166 -6.76 -1.84 -9.64
C ALA A 166 -5.68 -2.49 -10.52
N LEU A 167 -4.58 -1.78 -10.77
CA LEU A 167 -3.49 -2.23 -11.64
C LEU A 167 -2.26 -2.58 -10.81
N VAL A 168 -1.65 -3.72 -11.10
CA VAL A 168 -0.36 -4.11 -10.51
C VAL A 168 0.65 -4.19 -11.63
N ASN A 169 1.72 -3.39 -11.54
CA ASN A 169 2.71 -3.30 -12.62
C ASN A 169 3.95 -4.18 -12.38
N GLN A 170 4.32 -4.44 -11.14
CA GLN A 170 5.53 -5.16 -10.76
C GLN A 170 5.25 -6.10 -9.60
N TYR A 171 6.24 -6.92 -9.22
CA TYR A 171 6.07 -7.86 -8.13
C TYR A 171 6.14 -7.16 -6.77
N VAL A 172 5.33 -7.60 -5.82
CA VAL A 172 5.33 -7.16 -4.42
C VAL A 172 5.25 -8.35 -3.48
N TYR A 173 5.78 -8.22 -2.28
CA TYR A 173 5.66 -9.22 -1.21
C TYR A 173 4.65 -8.74 -0.16
N VAL A 174 3.80 -9.65 0.30
CA VAL A 174 2.80 -9.37 1.33
C VAL A 174 3.00 -10.37 2.46
N GLU A 175 3.49 -9.88 3.59
CA GLU A 175 4.02 -10.68 4.68
C GLU A 175 2.91 -11.20 5.62
N ASP A 176 1.82 -10.45 5.80
CA ASP A 176 0.73 -10.83 6.71
C ASP A 176 -0.54 -11.25 5.98
N SER A 177 -1.14 -10.39 5.15
CA SER A 177 -2.38 -10.75 4.46
C SER A 177 -2.64 -9.98 3.16
N VAL A 178 -3.12 -10.70 2.15
CA VAL A 178 -3.81 -10.12 1.00
C VAL A 178 -5.31 -10.22 1.21
N ILE A 179 -6.00 -9.09 1.07
CA ILE A 179 -7.46 -9.01 1.19
C ILE A 179 -8.04 -8.57 -0.15
N LEU A 180 -8.75 -9.48 -0.80
CA LEU A 180 -9.57 -9.19 -1.96
C LEU A 180 -10.96 -8.81 -1.45
N LYS A 181 -11.18 -7.52 -1.17
CA LYS A 181 -12.36 -7.04 -0.47
C LYS A 181 -13.53 -6.73 -1.40
N SER A 182 -13.28 -5.96 -2.45
CA SER A 182 -14.29 -5.60 -3.44
C SER A 182 -13.64 -5.19 -4.76
N GLY A 183 -14.46 -5.07 -5.82
CA GLY A 183 -14.00 -4.60 -7.13
C GLY A 183 -13.15 -5.63 -7.87
N SER A 184 -12.03 -5.22 -8.48
CA SER A 184 -11.17 -6.16 -9.22
C SER A 184 -9.76 -5.65 -9.44
N ALA A 185 -8.84 -6.54 -9.82
CA ALA A 185 -7.47 -6.18 -10.11
C ALA A 185 -6.84 -6.98 -11.27
N ARG A 186 -5.82 -6.40 -11.90
CA ARG A 186 -5.08 -6.97 -13.04
C ARG A 186 -3.58 -6.79 -12.90
N SER A 187 -2.85 -7.81 -13.35
CA SER A 187 -1.42 -7.71 -13.68
C SER A 187 -1.25 -7.02 -15.05
N ILE A 188 -0.61 -5.85 -15.11
CA ILE A 188 -0.41 -5.10 -16.37
C ILE A 188 0.97 -5.32 -17.03
N SER A 189 1.83 -6.13 -16.41
CA SER A 189 3.12 -6.52 -16.99
C SER A 189 3.41 -8.00 -16.73
N SER A 190 4.40 -8.57 -17.42
CA SER A 190 4.88 -9.94 -17.18
C SER A 190 5.51 -10.12 -15.79
N SER A 191 5.94 -9.04 -15.16
CA SER A 191 6.58 -9.03 -13.84
C SER A 191 5.58 -8.81 -12.70
N ALA A 192 4.33 -8.45 -13.01
CA ALA A 192 3.31 -8.13 -12.03
C ALA A 192 2.80 -9.38 -11.29
N LYS A 193 3.17 -9.50 -10.02
CA LYS A 193 2.84 -10.63 -9.14
C LYS A 193 2.63 -10.15 -7.71
N ILE A 194 1.64 -10.72 -7.02
CA ILE A 194 1.53 -10.60 -5.56
C ILE A 194 2.08 -11.88 -4.95
N HIS A 195 3.24 -11.79 -4.32
CA HIS A 195 3.83 -12.86 -3.52
C HIS A 195 3.19 -12.83 -2.13
N ILE A 196 2.28 -13.76 -1.90
CA ILE A 196 1.58 -13.94 -0.65
C ILE A 196 2.48 -14.80 0.22
N ARG A 197 3.05 -14.20 1.28
CA ARG A 197 3.85 -14.88 2.30
C ARG A 197 3.10 -15.09 3.62
N GLY A 198 2.01 -14.35 3.82
CA GLY A 198 1.00 -14.57 4.85
C GLY A 198 -0.26 -15.26 4.32
N ASP A 199 -1.44 -14.74 4.62
CA ASP A 199 -2.73 -15.36 4.26
C ASP A 199 -3.45 -14.62 3.09
N LEU A 200 -4.44 -15.28 2.49
CA LEU A 200 -5.34 -14.68 1.50
C LEU A 200 -6.79 -14.74 2.00
N THR A 201 -7.48 -13.62 1.97
CA THR A 201 -8.94 -13.54 2.16
C THR A 201 -9.60 -13.06 0.87
N CYS A 202 -10.64 -13.75 0.42
CA CYS A 202 -11.49 -13.35 -0.69
C CYS A 202 -12.92 -13.11 -0.20
N GLU A 203 -13.35 -11.86 -0.21
CA GLU A 203 -14.68 -11.46 0.22
C GLU A 203 -15.74 -11.70 -0.85
N SER A 204 -17.01 -11.80 -0.44
CA SER A 204 -18.15 -12.09 -1.32
C SER A 204 -18.33 -11.12 -2.48
N ASP A 205 -17.85 -9.88 -2.30
CA ASP A 205 -18.07 -8.78 -3.23
C ASP A 205 -16.87 -8.56 -4.17
N TYR A 206 -15.82 -9.36 -4.04
CA TYR A 206 -14.67 -9.26 -4.91
C TYR A 206 -14.93 -9.94 -6.26
N ASN A 207 -14.77 -9.15 -7.32
CA ASN A 207 -14.79 -9.56 -8.71
C ASN A 207 -16.09 -10.22 -9.19
N TRP A 208 -17.19 -9.49 -9.03
CA TRP A 208 -18.48 -9.88 -9.60
C TRP A 208 -18.47 -9.76 -11.14
N TRP A 209 -18.02 -10.83 -11.83
CA TRP A 209 -18.13 -11.04 -13.28
C TRP A 209 -17.51 -9.95 -14.18
N ASN A 210 -16.31 -9.48 -13.87
CA ASN A 210 -15.60 -8.57 -14.77
C ASN A 210 -14.43 -9.24 -15.52
N SER A 211 -14.09 -8.71 -16.70
CA SER A 211 -13.01 -9.21 -17.55
C SER A 211 -11.61 -8.73 -17.10
N PHE A 212 -11.53 -8.15 -15.90
CA PHE A 212 -10.40 -7.41 -15.35
C PHE A 212 -9.92 -8.10 -14.07
N ASN A 213 -9.56 -9.37 -14.22
CA ASN A 213 -9.28 -10.28 -13.11
C ASN A 213 -8.24 -11.35 -13.50
N ASP A 214 -7.11 -10.90 -14.01
CA ASP A 214 -5.95 -11.71 -14.37
C ASP A 214 -4.74 -11.41 -13.47
N LEU A 215 -4.97 -10.75 -12.32
CA LEU A 215 -3.98 -10.58 -11.27
C LEU A 215 -3.38 -11.94 -10.90
N GLN A 216 -2.05 -11.99 -10.79
CA GLN A 216 -1.35 -13.19 -10.37
C GLN A 216 -1.09 -13.17 -8.86
N LEU A 217 -1.70 -14.12 -8.15
CA LEU A 217 -1.52 -14.35 -6.72
C LEU A 217 -0.68 -15.60 -6.53
N TRP A 218 0.45 -15.47 -5.84
CA TRP A 218 1.44 -16.52 -5.65
C TRP A 218 1.60 -16.83 -4.18
N PHE A 219 1.12 -17.98 -3.72
CA PHE A 219 1.48 -18.49 -2.40
C PHE A 219 2.89 -19.07 -2.43
N ASP A 220 3.85 -18.30 -1.91
CA ASP A 220 5.27 -18.64 -1.89
C ASP A 220 5.93 -18.44 -0.51
N GLY A 221 5.13 -18.21 0.53
CA GLY A 221 5.60 -18.10 1.91
C GLY A 221 6.19 -19.41 2.47
N SER A 222 7.05 -19.28 3.47
CA SER A 222 7.73 -20.41 4.13
C SER A 222 6.95 -21.03 5.30
N THR A 223 5.70 -20.58 5.52
CA THR A 223 4.81 -21.05 6.56
C THR A 223 3.56 -21.73 5.97
N TYR A 224 2.74 -22.30 6.86
CA TYR A 224 1.36 -22.63 6.53
C TYR A 224 0.61 -21.33 6.21
N GLN A 225 -0.15 -21.35 5.12
CA GLN A 225 -0.93 -20.21 4.66
C GLN A 225 -2.39 -20.61 4.50
N ASN A 226 -3.28 -19.71 4.84
CA ASN A 226 -4.71 -19.90 4.76
C ASN A 226 -5.28 -19.16 3.54
N LEU A 227 -6.28 -19.78 2.92
CA LEU A 227 -7.18 -19.15 1.96
C LEU A 227 -8.58 -19.13 2.59
N GLU A 228 -9.02 -17.99 3.10
CA GLU A 228 -10.40 -17.76 3.53
C GLU A 228 -11.24 -17.30 2.33
N TYR A 229 -12.31 -18.03 2.00
CA TYR A 229 -13.17 -17.73 0.87
C TYR A 229 -14.62 -17.52 1.29
N ASN A 230 -15.16 -16.33 1.01
CA ASN A 230 -16.56 -16.00 1.23
C ASN A 230 -17.37 -16.14 -0.07
N ALA A 231 -18.51 -16.84 0.02
CA ALA A 231 -19.35 -17.16 -1.14
C ALA A 231 -19.75 -15.90 -1.93
N GLY A 232 -19.50 -15.92 -3.24
CA GLY A 232 -19.77 -14.81 -4.15
C GLY A 232 -18.51 -14.19 -4.74
N GLY A 233 -17.39 -14.27 -4.01
CA GLY A 233 -16.10 -13.77 -4.46
C GLY A 233 -15.53 -14.59 -5.61
N VAL A 234 -14.67 -13.97 -6.42
CA VAL A 234 -13.96 -14.65 -7.51
C VAL A 234 -12.47 -14.34 -7.44
N ILE A 235 -11.69 -15.34 -7.03
CA ILE A 235 -10.22 -15.25 -6.97
C ILE A 235 -9.68 -15.20 -8.41
N PRO A 236 -8.67 -14.37 -8.71
CA PRO A 236 -8.04 -14.29 -10.03
C PRO A 236 -7.14 -15.50 -10.30
N ASN A 237 -5.94 -15.30 -10.84
CA ASN A 237 -5.02 -16.40 -11.08
C ASN A 237 -4.33 -16.76 -9.76
N LEU A 238 -4.44 -18.02 -9.35
CA LEU A 238 -3.87 -18.55 -8.12
C LEU A 238 -2.77 -19.57 -8.42
N TYR A 239 -1.59 -19.29 -7.91
CA TYR A 239 -0.41 -20.12 -8.02
C TYR A 239 0.07 -20.53 -6.62
N ILE A 240 0.55 -21.75 -6.49
CA ILE A 240 1.24 -22.25 -5.30
C ILE A 240 2.62 -22.69 -5.74
N ASP A 241 3.64 -22.00 -5.24
CA ASP A 241 5.03 -22.29 -5.54
C ASP A 241 5.87 -22.15 -4.27
N LYS A 242 6.10 -23.27 -3.60
CA LYS A 242 6.91 -23.36 -2.38
C LYS A 242 8.40 -23.61 -2.66
N THR A 243 8.83 -23.55 -3.93
CA THR A 243 10.18 -23.97 -4.38
C THR A 243 11.32 -23.18 -3.75
N ALA A 244 11.09 -21.92 -3.36
CA ALA A 244 12.11 -21.09 -2.70
C ALA A 244 12.61 -21.69 -1.37
N GLU A 245 11.88 -22.68 -0.82
CA GLU A 245 12.24 -23.40 0.40
C GLU A 245 12.63 -24.84 0.08
N THR A 246 13.94 -25.14 0.15
CA THR A 246 14.39 -26.54 0.11
C THR A 246 13.74 -27.30 1.27
N PRO A 247 13.06 -28.45 1.04
CA PRO A 247 12.52 -29.25 2.13
C PRO A 247 13.66 -29.66 3.07
N LYS A 248 13.75 -29.02 4.24
CA LYS A 248 14.57 -29.53 5.33
C LYS A 248 13.89 -30.81 5.81
N TYR A 249 14.39 -31.95 5.35
CA TYR A 249 14.16 -33.32 5.83
C TYR A 249 12.93 -33.53 6.75
N ASN A 250 11.95 -34.32 6.30
CA ASN A 250 10.83 -34.86 7.09
C ASN A 250 9.81 -33.84 7.66
N ARG A 251 9.60 -32.69 7.00
CA ARG A 251 8.40 -31.86 7.24
C ARG A 251 7.37 -32.11 6.16
N GLU A 252 6.10 -32.20 6.55
CA GLU A 252 4.97 -32.11 5.62
C GLU A 252 5.20 -30.93 4.66
N PRO A 253 5.01 -31.12 3.34
CA PRO A 253 5.19 -30.03 2.39
C PRO A 253 4.31 -28.85 2.83
N TYR A 254 4.87 -27.64 2.87
CA TYR A 254 4.13 -26.45 3.32
C TYR A 254 2.78 -26.38 2.61
N GLN A 255 1.71 -26.30 3.41
CA GLN A 255 0.34 -26.45 2.92
C GLN A 255 -0.30 -25.07 2.81
N VAL A 256 -0.98 -24.84 1.69
CA VAL A 256 -2.06 -23.86 1.63
C VAL A 256 -3.35 -24.59 1.99
N LYS A 257 -4.10 -24.08 2.97
CA LYS A 257 -5.37 -24.68 3.38
C LYS A 257 -6.52 -23.71 3.19
N CYS A 258 -7.61 -24.20 2.59
CA CYS A 258 -8.79 -23.40 2.32
C CYS A 258 -9.85 -23.51 3.42
N TYR A 259 -10.59 -22.43 3.64
CA TYR A 259 -11.67 -22.29 4.60
C TYR A 259 -12.81 -21.45 3.99
N GLY A 260 -13.94 -21.40 4.68
CA GLY A 260 -15.11 -20.63 4.27
C GLY A 260 -16.14 -21.46 3.49
N ASN A 261 -16.61 -20.95 2.36
CA ASN A 261 -17.72 -21.52 1.60
C ASN A 261 -17.28 -22.32 0.37
N SER A 262 -18.20 -23.10 -0.19
CA SER A 262 -18.01 -23.91 -1.39
C SER A 262 -19.05 -23.56 -2.47
N PRO A 263 -18.71 -23.59 -3.77
CA PRO A 263 -17.36 -23.81 -4.31
C PRO A 263 -16.47 -22.58 -4.15
N VAL A 264 -15.17 -22.81 -3.96
CA VAL A 264 -14.15 -21.76 -4.06
C VAL A 264 -13.95 -21.46 -5.53
N VAL A 265 -14.23 -20.22 -5.94
CA VAL A 265 -14.23 -19.84 -7.35
C VAL A 265 -12.92 -19.16 -7.73
N ILE A 266 -12.22 -19.75 -8.70
CA ILE A 266 -10.97 -19.24 -9.28
C ILE A 266 -11.21 -18.96 -10.77
N LYS A 267 -10.90 -17.75 -11.22
CA LYS A 267 -11.32 -17.25 -12.53
C LYS A 267 -10.67 -18.01 -13.68
N ASN A 268 -9.34 -18.01 -13.78
CA ASN A 268 -8.65 -18.59 -14.95
C ASN A 268 -7.67 -19.71 -14.56
N VAL A 269 -6.64 -19.38 -13.77
CA VAL A 269 -5.54 -20.33 -13.48
C VAL A 269 -5.59 -20.75 -12.03
N PHE A 270 -5.59 -22.06 -11.80
CA PHE A 270 -5.20 -22.66 -10.54
C PHE A 270 -4.06 -23.64 -10.80
N LEU A 271 -2.86 -23.32 -10.30
CA LEU A 271 -1.65 -24.11 -10.56
C LEU A 271 -0.87 -24.34 -9.27
N ILE A 272 -0.56 -25.61 -8.99
CA ILE A 272 0.36 -26.03 -7.94
C ILE A 272 1.67 -26.43 -8.63
N GLN A 273 2.69 -25.58 -8.53
CA GLN A 273 4.03 -25.84 -9.04
C GLN A 273 4.86 -26.61 -8.03
N ASP A 274 4.80 -26.21 -6.76
CA ASP A 274 5.42 -26.89 -5.63
C ASP A 274 4.60 -26.66 -4.34
N GLY A 275 4.59 -27.64 -3.44
CA GLY A 275 3.78 -27.64 -2.22
C GLY A 275 2.46 -28.43 -2.34
N THR A 276 1.52 -28.18 -1.40
CA THR A 276 0.21 -28.85 -1.40
C THR A 276 -0.93 -27.87 -1.12
N PHE A 277 -2.13 -28.21 -1.62
CA PHE A 277 -3.36 -27.47 -1.38
C PHE A 277 -4.39 -28.39 -0.72
N ASN A 278 -4.81 -28.05 0.49
CA ASN A 278 -5.86 -28.74 1.22
C ASN A 278 -7.17 -27.98 1.03
N THR A 279 -8.11 -28.58 0.28
CA THR A 279 -9.42 -27.97 0.01
C THR A 279 -10.33 -27.94 1.24
N ASN A 280 -9.99 -28.67 2.31
CA ASN A 280 -10.79 -28.78 3.53
C ASN A 280 -12.23 -29.24 3.25
N SER A 281 -12.41 -30.16 2.30
CA SER A 281 -13.71 -30.65 1.80
C SER A 281 -14.55 -29.62 1.04
N LEU A 282 -13.95 -28.50 0.61
CA LEU A 282 -14.59 -27.54 -0.29
C LEU A 282 -14.37 -27.98 -1.74
N ASP A 283 -15.41 -27.86 -2.56
CA ASP A 283 -15.27 -27.95 -4.01
C ASP A 283 -14.51 -26.73 -4.55
N ILE A 284 -13.70 -26.94 -5.59
CA ILE A 284 -12.99 -25.87 -6.30
C ILE A 284 -13.55 -25.77 -7.71
N GLN A 285 -13.96 -24.58 -8.12
CA GLN A 285 -14.41 -24.27 -9.47
C GLN A 285 -13.39 -23.38 -10.17
N VAL A 286 -12.89 -23.80 -11.32
CA VAL A 286 -11.86 -23.10 -12.10
C VAL A 286 -12.33 -22.87 -13.54
N GLY A 287 -12.03 -21.70 -14.12
CA GLY A 287 -12.23 -21.44 -15.55
C GLY A 287 -13.63 -20.94 -15.90
N ILE A 288 -14.14 -19.95 -15.17
CA ILE A 288 -15.45 -19.31 -15.40
C ILE A 288 -15.34 -17.98 -16.13
#